data_AF-A0A0Q6XIL6-F1
#
_entry.id   AF-A0A0Q6XIL6-F1
#
_cell.length_a   1.000
_cell.length_b   1.000
_cell.length_c   1.000
_cell.angle_alpha   90.00
_cell.angle_beta   90.00
_cell.angle_gamma   90.00
#
_symmetry.space_group_name_H-M   'P 1'
#
loop_
_entity.id
_entity.type
_entity.pdbx_description
1 polymer ?
#
loop_
_entity_poly.entity_id
_entity_poly.type
_entity_poly.pdbx_seq_one_letter_code
_entity_poly.pdbx_strand_id
1 'polypeptide(L)'
;MSSCSSDDPAQAKERQRDYCTKLGSWQDTAHATTTGEPDADAGDGQSVQSPEFDNTESAGHAVIEASKRLDRAGLEHGGTDILDDTVNAVGGDIGAEGRAVSYCDSSGFETLVSSAG
;
A
#
# COMPACT_ATOMS: atom_id res chain seq x y z
N MET A 1 33.71 3.21 22.17
CA MET A 1 32.64 4.23 22.19
C MET A 1 32.76 4.96 20.85
N SER A 2 31.88 4.85 19.86
CA SER A 2 30.43 4.72 19.89
C SER A 2 29.97 3.97 18.63
N SER A 3 29.10 2.97 18.79
CA SER A 3 28.36 2.38 17.67
C SER A 3 27.24 3.35 17.33
N CYS A 4 27.47 4.20 16.33
CA CYS A 4 26.37 4.89 15.67
C CYS A 4 25.58 3.81 14.92
N SER A 5 24.55 3.27 15.56
CA SER A 5 23.44 2.59 14.88
C SER A 5 22.67 3.66 14.09
N SER A 6 23.34 4.27 13.12
CA SER A 6 22.71 5.07 12.08
C SER A 6 22.06 4.06 11.15
N ASP A 7 20.74 4.05 11.12
CA ASP A 7 19.97 3.39 10.08
C ASP A 7 20.64 3.73 8.73
N ASP A 8 21.09 2.70 8.02
CA ASP A 8 21.84 2.89 6.78
C ASP A 8 20.89 3.58 5.78
N PRO A 9 21.22 4.76 5.24
CA PRO A 9 20.35 5.48 4.32
C PRO A 9 20.00 4.65 3.07
N ALA A 10 20.83 3.67 2.70
CA ALA A 10 20.50 2.71 1.64
C ALA A 10 19.35 1.77 2.06
N GLN A 11 19.37 1.27 3.30
CA GLN A 11 18.30 0.41 3.83
C GLN A 11 16.99 1.18 4.05
N ALA A 12 17.08 2.45 4.46
CA ALA A 12 15.91 3.32 4.57
C ALA A 12 15.21 3.48 3.21
N LYS A 13 15.99 3.79 2.17
CA LYS A 13 15.47 3.97 0.81
C LYS A 13 14.92 2.67 0.21
N GLU A 14 15.52 1.53 0.54
CA GLU A 14 15.01 0.21 0.13
C GLU A 14 13.64 -0.09 0.77
N ARG A 15 13.46 0.20 2.06
CA ARG A 15 12.17 0.01 2.74
C ARG A 15 11.08 0.90 2.15
N GLN A 16 11.40 2.17 1.85
CA GLN A 16 10.48 3.09 1.20
C GLN A 16 10.06 2.58 -0.17
N ARG A 17 11.03 2.11 -0.96
CA ARG A 17 10.76 1.50 -2.27
C ARG A 17 9.89 0.25 -2.17
N ASP A 18 10.17 -0.65 -1.23
CA ASP A 18 9.40 -1.87 -0.99
C ASP A 18 7.95 -1.54 -0.64
N TYR A 19 7.75 -0.56 0.25
CA TYR A 19 6.44 -0.04 0.59
C TYR A 19 5.69 0.52 -0.63
N CYS A 20 6.31 1.45 -1.37
CA CYS A 20 5.66 2.06 -2.53
C CYS A 20 5.32 1.05 -3.64
N THR A 21 6.19 0.06 -3.85
CA THR A 21 5.92 -1.04 -4.81
C THR A 21 4.69 -1.86 -4.40
N LYS A 22 4.56 -2.17 -3.11
CA LYS A 22 3.42 -2.94 -2.59
C LYS A 22 2.14 -2.12 -2.57
N LEU A 23 2.25 -0.82 -2.31
CA LEU A 23 1.12 0.10 -2.37
C LEU A 23 0.55 0.15 -3.79
N GLY A 24 1.38 0.35 -4.83
CA GLY A 24 0.92 0.32 -6.22
C GLY A 24 0.31 -1.02 -6.61
N SER A 25 0.93 -2.13 -6.23
CA SER A 25 0.37 -3.47 -6.50
C SER A 25 -1.00 -3.69 -5.83
N TRP A 26 -1.21 -3.16 -4.61
CA TRP A 26 -2.51 -3.22 -3.96
C TRP A 26 -3.53 -2.33 -4.68
N GLN A 27 -3.18 -1.09 -5.04
CA GLN A 27 -4.04 -0.18 -5.80
C GLN A 27 -4.49 -0.81 -7.12
N ASP A 28 -3.58 -1.46 -7.86
CA ASP A 28 -3.92 -2.14 -9.11
C ASP A 28 -4.98 -3.22 -8.91
N THR A 29 -4.87 -4.02 -7.84
CA THR A 29 -5.87 -5.05 -7.50
C THR A 29 -7.19 -4.47 -6.99
N ALA A 30 -7.12 -3.44 -6.14
CA ALA A 30 -8.29 -2.79 -5.56
C ALA A 30 -9.12 -2.04 -6.64
N HIS A 31 -8.44 -1.36 -7.56
CA HIS A 31 -9.08 -0.63 -8.66
C HIS A 31 -9.56 -1.55 -9.79
N ALA A 32 -8.89 -2.68 -10.04
CA ALA A 32 -9.40 -3.70 -10.95
C ALA A 32 -10.76 -4.26 -10.48
N THR A 33 -10.91 -4.47 -9.18
CA THR A 33 -12.17 -4.96 -8.57
C THR A 33 -13.30 -3.91 -8.67
N THR A 34 -12.96 -2.61 -8.70
CA THR A 34 -13.93 -1.52 -8.85
C THR A 34 -14.35 -1.30 -10.31
N THR A 35 -13.48 -1.63 -11.27
CA THR A 35 -13.71 -1.42 -12.72
C THR A 35 -14.29 -2.65 -13.42
N GLY A 36 -14.29 -3.81 -12.76
CA GLY A 36 -15.03 -4.98 -13.21
C GLY A 36 -16.53 -4.70 -13.15
N GLU A 37 -17.12 -4.32 -14.29
CA GLU A 37 -18.55 -4.50 -14.52
C GLU A 37 -18.89 -5.95 -14.11
N PRO A 38 -19.90 -6.19 -13.25
CA PRO A 38 -20.39 -7.54 -13.06
C PRO A 38 -21.00 -7.95 -14.39
N ASP A 39 -20.26 -8.73 -15.18
CA ASP A 39 -20.81 -9.43 -16.32
C ASP A 39 -22.05 -10.17 -15.82
N ALA A 40 -23.20 -9.66 -16.25
CA ALA A 40 -24.51 -10.13 -15.85
C ALA A 40 -24.80 -11.47 -16.56
N ASP A 41 -24.09 -12.53 -16.21
CA ASP A 41 -24.54 -13.90 -16.48
C ASP A 41 -23.78 -14.93 -15.63
N ALA A 42 -24.27 -15.19 -14.41
CA ALA A 42 -24.09 -16.50 -13.79
C ALA A 42 -25.24 -16.73 -12.79
N GLY A 43 -26.23 -17.47 -13.25
CA GLY A 43 -27.13 -18.19 -12.36
C GLY A 43 -26.37 -19.10 -11.41
N ASP A 44 -27.03 -19.41 -10.30
CA ASP A 44 -26.64 -20.42 -9.32
C ASP A 44 -25.43 -20.10 -8.42
N GLY A 45 -25.71 -19.35 -7.36
CA GLY A 45 -25.47 -19.79 -5.99
C GLY A 45 -24.18 -20.56 -5.71
N GLN A 46 -23.02 -19.90 -5.78
CA GLN A 46 -21.85 -20.35 -5.04
C GLN A 46 -21.05 -19.14 -4.56
N SER A 47 -20.99 -18.97 -3.24
CA SER A 47 -20.02 -18.13 -2.56
C SER A 47 -18.62 -18.69 -2.80
N VAL A 48 -18.07 -18.45 -3.99
CA VAL A 48 -16.64 -18.53 -4.27
C VAL A 48 -16.12 -17.12 -4.02
N GLN A 49 -15.29 -16.95 -2.99
CA GLN A 49 -14.41 -15.78 -2.91
C GLN A 49 -13.68 -15.70 -4.25
N SER A 50 -13.97 -14.68 -5.05
CA SER A 50 -13.30 -14.55 -6.35
C SER A 50 -11.80 -14.37 -6.10
N PRO A 51 -10.94 -14.98 -6.91
CA PRO A 51 -9.49 -14.84 -6.75
C PRO A 51 -9.04 -13.37 -6.73
N GLU A 52 -9.77 -12.44 -7.35
CA GLU A 52 -9.48 -11.00 -7.25
C GLU A 52 -9.64 -10.42 -5.84
N PHE A 53 -10.63 -10.88 -5.07
CA PHE A 53 -10.84 -10.46 -3.68
C PHE A 53 -9.72 -11.00 -2.78
N ASP A 54 -9.35 -12.27 -2.92
CA ASP A 54 -8.26 -12.89 -2.16
C ASP A 54 -6.90 -12.23 -2.50
N ASN A 55 -6.70 -11.84 -3.75
CA ASN A 55 -5.50 -11.11 -4.19
C ASN A 55 -5.46 -9.69 -3.61
N THR A 56 -6.59 -8.98 -3.58
CA THR A 56 -6.69 -7.63 -3.00
C THR A 56 -6.44 -7.65 -1.50
N GLU A 57 -7.03 -8.62 -0.77
CA GLU A 57 -6.79 -8.79 0.67
C GLU A 57 -5.32 -9.14 0.95
N SER A 58 -4.74 -10.05 0.17
CA SER A 58 -3.33 -10.43 0.29
C SER A 58 -2.39 -9.26 0.01
N ALA A 59 -2.68 -8.45 -1.01
CA ALA A 59 -1.92 -7.24 -1.33
C ALA A 59 -2.07 -6.17 -0.24
N GLY A 60 -3.27 -6.01 0.32
CA GLY A 60 -3.56 -5.14 1.45
C GLY A 60 -2.74 -5.52 2.70
N HIS A 61 -2.68 -6.80 3.03
CA HIS A 61 -1.82 -7.28 4.11
C HIS A 61 -0.32 -7.04 3.82
N ALA A 62 0.12 -7.23 2.57
CA ALA A 62 1.51 -7.02 2.20
C ALA A 62 1.94 -5.55 2.36
N VAL A 63 1.09 -4.60 1.96
CA VAL A 63 1.39 -3.16 2.11
C VAL A 63 1.37 -2.73 3.60
N ILE A 64 0.44 -3.26 4.41
CA ILE A 64 0.41 -3.01 5.86
C ILE A 64 1.68 -3.55 6.55
N GLU A 65 2.15 -4.74 6.17
CA GLU A 65 3.41 -5.27 6.72
C GLU A 65 4.63 -4.45 6.29
N ALA A 66 4.59 -3.83 5.11
CA ALA A 66 5.64 -2.92 4.67
C ALA A 66 5.61 -1.58 5.43
N SER A 67 4.42 -1.01 5.68
CA SER A 67 4.29 0.23 6.45
C SER A 67 4.73 0.05 7.92
N LYS A 68 4.44 -1.10 8.55
CA LYS A 68 5.00 -1.45 9.88
C LYS A 68 6.53 -1.43 9.91
N ARG A 69 7.18 -1.79 8.81
CA ARG A 69 8.65 -1.76 8.71
C ARG A 69 9.19 -0.34 8.56
N LEU A 70 8.41 0.57 7.98
CA LEU A 70 8.72 2.00 7.91
C LEU A 70 8.54 2.67 9.27
N ASP A 71 7.40 2.43 9.92
CA ASP A 71 7.07 2.92 11.27
C ASP A 71 8.16 2.52 12.27
N ARG A 72 8.50 1.22 12.34
CA ARG A 72 9.58 0.74 13.23
C ARG A 72 10.94 1.35 12.93
N ALA A 73 11.19 1.73 11.68
CA ALA A 73 12.44 2.36 11.26
C ALA A 73 12.42 3.89 11.45
N GLY A 74 11.29 4.48 11.89
CA GLY A 74 11.13 5.92 12.03
C GLY A 74 11.25 6.68 10.71
N LEU A 75 10.87 6.03 9.60
CA LEU A 75 10.95 6.59 8.24
C LEU A 75 9.68 7.36 7.84
N GLU A 76 8.88 7.73 8.82
CA GLU A 76 7.71 8.58 8.68
C GLU A 76 8.15 9.98 8.23
N HIS A 77 7.44 10.57 7.26
CA HIS A 77 7.80 11.89 6.73
C HIS A 77 6.71 12.90 7.13
N GLY A 78 7.10 14.01 7.75
CA GLY A 78 6.18 15.13 7.98
C GLY A 78 5.09 14.92 9.04
N GLY A 79 5.21 13.92 9.91
CA GLY A 79 4.26 13.67 11.00
C GLY A 79 2.98 12.93 10.58
N THR A 80 2.96 12.35 9.38
CA THR A 80 1.93 11.40 8.95
C THR A 80 2.30 10.00 9.43
N ASP A 81 1.39 9.35 10.15
CA ASP A 81 1.50 7.95 10.53
C ASP A 81 1.23 7.09 9.29
N ILE A 82 2.30 6.70 8.60
CA ILE A 82 2.20 5.97 7.33
C ILE A 82 1.55 4.59 7.54
N LEU A 83 1.65 4.03 8.74
CA LEU A 83 0.98 2.79 9.09
C LEU A 83 -0.52 3.00 9.19
N ASP A 84 -0.98 4.00 9.94
CA ASP A 84 -2.40 4.34 10.08
C ASP A 84 -3.01 4.71 8.72
N ASP A 85 -2.33 5.55 7.94
CA ASP A 85 -2.77 5.92 6.59
C ASP A 85 -2.88 4.70 5.67
N THR A 86 -1.95 3.75 5.75
CA THR A 86 -2.02 2.51 4.96
C THR A 86 -3.17 1.61 5.40
N VAL A 87 -3.39 1.47 6.71
CA VAL A 87 -4.49 0.65 7.25
C VAL A 87 -5.84 1.25 6.86
N ASN A 88 -5.98 2.56 6.95
CA ASN A 88 -7.19 3.28 6.54
C ASN A 88 -7.40 3.20 5.02
N ALA A 89 -6.35 3.31 4.21
CA ALA A 89 -6.41 3.15 2.76
C ALA A 89 -6.91 1.75 2.37
N VAL A 90 -6.34 0.69 2.96
CA VAL A 90 -6.81 -0.70 2.77
C VAL A 90 -8.26 -0.87 3.25
N GLY A 91 -8.68 -0.12 4.27
CA GLY A 91 -10.07 -0.03 4.71
C GLY A 91 -11.01 0.74 3.79
N GLY A 92 -10.51 1.33 2.69
CA GLY A 92 -11.29 2.08 1.70
C GLY A 92 -11.31 3.60 1.90
N ASP A 93 -10.47 4.17 2.77
CA ASP A 93 -10.33 5.61 2.91
C ASP A 93 -9.47 6.19 1.78
N ILE A 94 -10.13 6.79 0.79
CA ILE A 94 -9.50 7.45 -0.37
C ILE A 94 -8.57 8.60 0.06
N GLY A 95 -8.90 9.30 1.15
CA GLY A 95 -8.06 10.37 1.68
C GLY A 95 -6.77 9.84 2.30
N ALA A 96 -6.83 8.67 2.94
CA ALA A 96 -5.66 7.99 3.48
C ALA A 96 -4.79 7.39 2.36
N GLU A 97 -5.41 6.83 1.31
CA GLU A 97 -4.70 6.39 0.12
C GLU A 97 -3.94 7.54 -0.56
N GLY A 98 -4.58 8.71 -0.72
CA GLY A 98 -3.93 9.90 -1.27
C GLY A 98 -2.72 10.37 -0.44
N ARG A 99 -2.76 10.22 0.90
CA ARG A 99 -1.61 10.51 1.77
C ARG A 99 -0.48 9.49 1.61
N ALA A 100 -0.82 8.21 1.50
CA ALA A 100 0.13 7.14 1.22
C ALA A 100 0.83 7.31 -0.15
N VAL A 101 0.09 7.72 -1.18
CA VAL A 101 0.64 8.09 -2.50
C VAL A 101 1.55 9.32 -2.37
N SER A 102 1.09 10.37 -1.68
CA SER A 102 1.89 11.58 -1.46
C SER A 102 3.21 11.30 -0.72
N TYR A 103 3.23 10.32 0.18
CA TYR A 103 4.45 9.85 0.83
C TYR A 103 5.43 9.26 -0.20
N CYS A 104 4.94 8.41 -1.10
CA CYS A 104 5.77 7.83 -2.16
C CYS A 104 6.29 8.89 -3.14
N ASP A 105 5.48 9.88 -3.49
CA ASP A 105 5.90 11.02 -4.32
C ASP A 105 7.01 11.83 -3.64
N SER A 106 6.81 12.18 -2.36
CA SER A 106 7.82 12.92 -1.58
C SER A 106 9.12 12.13 -1.38
N SER A 107 9.05 10.79 -1.44
CA SER A 107 10.19 9.88 -1.37
C SER A 107 10.86 9.64 -2.74
N GLY A 108 10.31 10.18 -3.83
CA GLY A 108 10.81 10.04 -5.21
C GLY A 108 10.46 8.70 -5.87
N PHE A 109 9.33 8.13 -5.47
CA PHE A 109 8.81 6.85 -5.94
C PHE A 109 7.40 7.00 -6.56
N GLU A 110 7.07 8.18 -7.11
CA GLU A 110 5.75 8.46 -7.69
C GLU A 110 5.35 7.47 -8.80
N THR A 111 6.32 6.87 -9.49
CA THR A 111 6.06 5.92 -10.58
C THR A 111 5.72 4.51 -10.09
N LEU A 112 5.87 4.23 -8.80
CA LEU A 112 5.59 2.92 -8.21
C LEU A 112 4.17 2.80 -7.68
N VAL A 113 3.46 3.92 -7.60
CA VAL A 113 2.10 4.02 -7.09
C VAL A 113 1.19 4.55 -8.19
N SER A 114 -0.04 4.08 -8.22
CA SER A 114 -1.04 4.64 -9.10
C SER A 114 -1.50 5.95 -8.47
N SER A 115 -1.30 7.06 -9.17
CA SER A 115 -1.86 8.35 -8.76
C SER A 115 -3.37 8.19 -8.81
N ALA A 116 -4.03 8.13 -7.64
CA ALA A 116 -5.47 8.18 -7.57
C ALA A 116 -5.92 9.49 -8.25
N GLY A 117 -6.53 9.35 -9.44
CA GLY A 117 -7.02 10.46 -10.27
C GLY A 117 -8.37 10.96 -9.81
#